data_AF-A0A971QGC4-F1
#
_entry.id   AF-A0A971QGC4-F1
#
_cell.length_a   1.000
_cell.length_b   1.000
_cell.length_c   1.000
_cell.angle_alpha   90.00
_cell.angle_beta   90.00
_cell.angle_gamma   90.00
#
_symmetry.space_group_name_H-M   'P 1'
#
loop_
_entity.id
_entity.type
_entity.pdbx_description
1 polymer ?
#
loop_
_entity_poly.entity_id
_entity_poly.type
_entity_poly.pdbx_seq_one_letter_code
_entity_poly.pdbx_strand_id
1 'polypeptide(L)'
;MSFCGRVILAIGLAGLGMGAGCGWQDLPADEEAGPVFVLAVEGLEPPAVGYQKAYRPERIRPIDAADPAAGQAICFFLTVATTSPQQLRFELDHTQAESEAIASHAVHRFASLQPSAAQAAVTLDAEDWIIDPDVRQRLADGQGVYWLRPTTGDGPSCEWQVAVAIPTDILGSFALLNAFTATTPDGFPLGGDRIELVQDFFYMATLGDSVASGNGLPFADKYASQTAQLIERRLGRKVIHQFLAVSGATVVPHANDTPCTGRCYAEAPTVSSSLPLQAELIQRPDLVDLVLLTGCLNDVSATTLLDQTTSIETIAELTEHFCRDEMVDLLTALRVRLPRARIVVAGYFPIISPASGLPALGNWLESIDGQSAGDLEGFFEHAADTSRVFVDTAHPGMVSAVTLVNTAAGQQVAAFADPGFGPDNALFAPDSWLWGLTTEVPQLDGVDTDMEVFPEDPNLAERLPVCTSDHEGIYALKCLYISVGHPNLLGSQAYVEAITGALNELGILATSGD
;
A
#
# COMPACT_ATOMS: atom_id res chain seq x y z
N MET A 1 21.86 22.15 -11.40
CA MET A 1 20.47 22.49 -11.77
C MET A 1 19.63 21.27 -11.45
N SER A 2 18.94 21.27 -10.31
CA SER A 2 18.03 20.20 -9.89
C SER A 2 16.96 20.84 -9.02
N PHE A 3 15.70 20.68 -9.43
CA PHE A 3 14.51 21.21 -8.78
C PHE A 3 14.13 20.23 -7.67
N CYS A 4 14.41 20.60 -6.42
CA CYS A 4 13.99 19.85 -5.24
C CYS A 4 12.64 20.41 -4.77
N GLY A 5 11.58 19.61 -4.94
CA GLY A 5 10.21 19.94 -4.56
C GLY A 5 10.07 20.18 -3.07
N ARG A 6 9.60 21.38 -2.71
CA ARG A 6 9.23 21.75 -1.34
C ARG A 6 7.93 21.08 -0.96
N VAL A 7 8.00 20.21 0.04
CA VAL A 7 6.89 19.84 0.91
C VAL A 7 6.47 21.10 1.69
N ILE A 8 5.27 21.64 1.42
CA ILE A 8 4.62 22.60 2.32
C ILE A 8 3.63 21.82 3.17
N LEU A 9 4.07 21.55 4.39
CA LEU A 9 3.27 21.03 5.50
C LEU A 9 2.44 22.19 6.05
N ALA A 10 1.13 22.21 5.80
CA ALA A 10 0.21 23.16 6.42
C ALA A 10 -0.36 22.57 7.72
N ILE A 11 0.37 22.69 8.82
CA ILE A 11 -0.17 22.55 10.18
C ILE A 11 0.37 23.69 11.04
N GLY A 12 -0.54 24.56 11.53
CA GLY A 12 -0.28 25.50 12.62
C GLY A 12 -0.23 27.00 12.25
N LEU A 13 -1.36 27.58 11.83
CA LEU A 13 -1.51 29.04 11.82
C LEU A 13 -1.84 29.55 13.23
N ALA A 14 -0.80 29.96 13.95
CA ALA A 14 -0.92 30.93 15.04
C ALA A 14 0.28 31.89 15.00
N GLY A 15 0.05 33.09 14.46
CA GLY A 15 0.82 34.27 14.85
C GLY A 15 2.02 34.66 14.00
N LEU A 16 1.87 34.85 12.69
CA LEU A 16 2.70 35.80 11.94
C LEU A 16 1.82 36.58 10.94
N GLY A 17 1.71 37.89 11.15
CA GLY A 17 1.00 38.80 10.26
C GLY A 17 1.75 38.98 8.94
N MET A 18 1.52 38.08 8.00
CA MET A 18 1.77 38.30 6.58
C MET A 18 0.44 38.72 5.94
N GLY A 19 0.45 39.82 5.17
CA GLY A 19 -0.74 40.33 4.51
C GLY A 19 -1.38 39.28 3.61
N ALA A 20 -2.70 39.14 3.72
CA ALA A 20 -3.54 38.18 3.01
C ALA A 20 -3.70 38.52 1.51
N GLY A 21 -2.60 38.67 0.79
CA GLY A 21 -2.59 38.66 -0.67
C GLY A 21 -2.12 37.29 -1.14
N CYS A 22 -2.87 36.64 -2.04
CA CYS A 22 -2.41 35.47 -2.77
C CYS A 22 -1.20 35.86 -3.65
N GLY A 23 -0.02 36.01 -3.04
CA GLY A 23 1.21 36.42 -3.71
C GLY A 23 1.83 35.28 -4.51
N TRP A 24 1.14 34.84 -5.56
CA TRP A 24 1.71 33.94 -6.57
C TRP A 24 2.53 34.79 -7.54
N GLN A 25 3.75 35.17 -7.16
CA GLN A 25 4.60 36.06 -7.97
C GLN A 25 5.33 35.38 -9.13
N ASP A 26 5.24 34.06 -9.31
CA ASP A 26 6.04 33.33 -10.30
C ASP A 26 5.25 32.42 -11.26
N LEU A 27 3.92 32.56 -11.37
CA LEU A 27 3.16 31.85 -12.41
C LEU A 27 3.08 32.69 -13.69
N PRO A 28 3.40 32.14 -14.88
CA PRO A 28 3.36 32.88 -16.14
C PRO A 28 1.96 33.45 -16.37
N ALA A 29 1.88 34.76 -16.58
CA ALA A 29 0.63 35.52 -16.73
C ALA A 29 -0.21 35.15 -17.97
N ASP A 30 0.28 34.25 -18.82
CA ASP A 30 -0.33 33.87 -20.10
C ASP A 30 -0.99 32.47 -20.08
N GLU A 31 -0.97 31.74 -18.95
CA GLU A 31 -1.78 30.52 -18.82
C GLU A 31 -3.14 30.87 -18.21
N GLU A 32 -4.18 30.90 -19.04
CA GLU A 32 -5.59 31.10 -18.61
C GLU A 32 -6.05 30.07 -17.55
N ALA A 33 -5.33 28.97 -17.39
CA ALA A 33 -5.58 27.91 -16.41
C ALA A 33 -4.94 28.24 -15.05
N GLY A 34 -5.73 28.76 -14.11
CA GLY A 34 -5.28 28.95 -12.73
C GLY A 34 -5.28 27.61 -11.96
N PRO A 35 -4.27 27.33 -11.10
CA PRO A 35 -4.24 26.10 -10.34
C PRO A 35 -5.44 25.99 -9.39
N VAL A 36 -5.83 24.75 -9.08
CA VAL A 36 -6.89 24.41 -8.13
C VAL A 36 -6.29 23.56 -7.02
N PHE A 37 -6.62 23.88 -5.77
CA PHE A 37 -6.25 23.07 -4.60
C PHE A 37 -7.46 22.83 -3.71
N VAL A 38 -7.76 21.58 -3.38
CA VAL A 38 -8.72 21.21 -2.35
C VAL A 38 -8.02 21.30 -0.99
N LEU A 39 -8.41 22.30 -0.20
CA LEU A 39 -7.83 22.62 1.11
C LEU A 39 -8.52 21.90 2.26
N ALA A 40 -9.83 21.68 2.16
CA ALA A 40 -10.62 21.00 3.19
C ALA A 40 -11.83 20.29 2.59
N VAL A 41 -12.34 19.29 3.30
CA VAL A 41 -13.51 18.48 2.95
C VAL A 41 -14.40 18.37 4.18
N GLU A 42 -15.70 18.63 4.04
CA GLU A 42 -16.69 18.52 5.13
C GLU A 42 -17.89 17.69 4.69
N GLY A 43 -18.46 16.86 5.58
CA GLY A 43 -19.57 15.96 5.26
C GLY A 43 -19.14 14.65 4.58
N LEU A 44 -17.83 14.42 4.46
CA LEU A 44 -17.23 13.14 4.11
C LEU A 44 -16.24 12.73 5.21
N GLU A 45 -16.20 11.44 5.51
CA GLU A 45 -15.32 10.87 6.52
C GLU A 45 -14.05 10.34 5.83
N PRO A 46 -12.85 10.81 6.22
CA PRO A 46 -11.61 10.22 5.75
C PRO A 46 -11.44 8.79 6.29
N PRO A 47 -10.51 7.98 5.78
CA PRO A 47 -10.17 6.72 6.43
C PRO A 47 -9.72 6.99 7.86
N ALA A 48 -10.00 6.04 8.75
CA ALA A 48 -9.67 6.17 10.16
C ALA A 48 -8.16 6.17 10.45
N VAL A 49 -7.35 5.78 9.46
CA VAL A 49 -5.90 5.71 9.50
C VAL A 49 -5.32 6.12 8.16
N GLY A 50 -4.10 6.67 8.17
CA GLY A 50 -3.41 7.14 6.97
C GLY A 50 -3.86 8.51 6.47
N TYR A 51 -3.15 9.02 5.48
CA TYR A 51 -3.43 10.30 4.82
C TYR A 51 -3.60 10.05 3.33
N GLN A 52 -4.80 9.66 2.94
CA GLN A 52 -5.21 9.61 1.54
C GLN A 52 -6.31 10.66 1.34
N LYS A 53 -6.33 11.32 0.18
CA LYS A 53 -7.47 12.17 -0.24
C LYS A 53 -8.68 11.29 -0.62
N ALA A 54 -8.92 10.21 0.12
CA ALA A 54 -10.02 9.29 -0.07
C ALA A 54 -11.03 9.50 1.05
N TYR A 55 -12.31 9.54 0.70
CA TYR A 55 -13.36 9.87 1.64
C TYR A 55 -14.61 9.06 1.38
N ARG A 56 -15.28 8.62 2.45
CA ARG A 56 -16.60 8.01 2.35
C ARG A 56 -17.70 9.01 2.72
N PRO A 57 -18.90 8.91 2.14
CA PRO A 57 -20.02 9.73 2.54
C PRO A 57 -20.38 9.51 4.02
N GLU A 58 -20.42 10.59 4.82
CA GLU A 58 -20.98 10.51 6.18
C GLU A 58 -22.51 10.33 6.13
N ARG A 59 -23.13 10.89 5.10
CA ARG A 59 -24.59 10.96 4.95
C ARG A 59 -24.97 10.71 3.49
N ILE A 60 -25.85 9.73 3.32
CA ILE A 60 -26.58 9.48 2.08
C ILE A 60 -28.04 9.87 2.34
N ARG A 61 -28.63 10.66 1.43
CA ARG A 61 -29.99 11.19 1.60
C ARG A 61 -30.83 10.88 0.36
N PRO A 62 -32.16 10.68 0.52
CA PRO A 62 -33.04 10.61 -0.63
C PRO A 62 -33.02 11.94 -1.38
N ILE A 63 -33.02 11.88 -2.71
CA ILE A 63 -33.06 13.06 -3.59
C ILE A 63 -34.38 13.81 -3.40
N ASP A 64 -35.49 13.08 -3.21
CA ASP A 64 -36.77 13.62 -2.77
C ASP A 64 -37.16 13.02 -1.41
N ALA A 65 -37.24 13.85 -0.37
CA ALA A 65 -37.65 13.40 0.95
C ALA A 65 -39.09 12.84 0.98
N ALA A 66 -39.95 13.28 0.05
CA ALA A 66 -41.32 12.79 -0.09
C ALA A 66 -41.44 11.51 -0.93
N ASP A 67 -40.41 11.17 -1.71
CA ASP A 67 -40.37 9.98 -2.56
C ASP A 67 -39.05 9.20 -2.40
N PRO A 68 -39.01 8.19 -1.52
CA PRO A 68 -37.83 7.33 -1.37
C PRO A 68 -37.42 6.59 -2.65
N ALA A 69 -38.30 6.48 -3.66
CA ALA A 69 -37.97 5.87 -4.95
C ALA A 69 -37.21 6.83 -5.88
N ALA A 70 -37.10 8.13 -5.54
CA ALA A 70 -36.39 9.14 -6.33
C ALA A 70 -34.85 8.98 -6.33
N GLY A 71 -34.33 7.86 -5.80
CA GLY A 71 -32.90 7.63 -5.65
C GLY A 71 -32.30 8.36 -4.47
N GLN A 72 -30.98 8.21 -4.33
CA GLN A 72 -30.21 8.80 -3.24
C GLN A 72 -29.04 9.61 -3.78
N ALA A 73 -28.58 10.56 -3.00
CA ALA A 73 -27.43 11.37 -3.31
C ALA A 73 -26.60 11.65 -2.06
N ILE A 74 -25.31 11.89 -2.28
CA ILE A 74 -24.36 12.35 -1.27
C ILE A 74 -24.20 13.85 -1.39
N CYS A 75 -23.90 14.50 -0.28
CA CYS A 75 -23.75 15.94 -0.23
C CYS A 75 -22.62 16.32 0.72
N PHE A 76 -21.71 17.18 0.26
CA PHE A 76 -20.53 17.56 1.00
C PHE A 76 -20.03 18.94 0.57
N PHE A 77 -19.12 19.50 1.35
CA PHE A 77 -18.43 20.73 1.02
C PHE A 77 -16.95 20.50 0.79
N LEU A 78 -16.39 21.30 -0.12
CA LEU A 78 -14.96 21.44 -0.34
C LEU A 78 -14.59 22.90 -0.10
N THR A 79 -13.45 23.14 0.54
CA THR A 79 -12.79 24.45 0.47
C THR A 79 -11.73 24.36 -0.61
N VAL A 80 -11.84 25.20 -1.63
CA VAL A 80 -10.98 25.18 -2.82
C VAL A 80 -10.27 26.51 -2.98
N ALA A 81 -8.95 26.48 -3.18
CA ALA A 81 -8.19 27.65 -3.61
C ALA A 81 -8.04 27.66 -5.14
N THR A 82 -8.45 28.76 -5.78
CA THR A 82 -8.22 29.01 -7.21
C THR A 82 -8.28 30.52 -7.54
N THR A 83 -7.50 30.94 -8.54
CA THR A 83 -7.52 32.32 -9.07
C THR A 83 -8.63 32.54 -10.09
N SER A 84 -9.21 31.46 -10.64
CA SER A 84 -10.22 31.50 -11.71
C SER A 84 -11.51 30.75 -11.30
N PRO A 85 -12.18 31.14 -10.20
CA PRO A 85 -13.35 30.42 -9.68
C PRO A 85 -14.52 30.35 -10.66
N GLN A 86 -14.62 31.29 -11.61
CA GLN A 86 -15.65 31.24 -12.64
C GLN A 86 -15.44 30.13 -13.67
N GLN A 87 -14.19 29.67 -13.81
CA GLN A 87 -13.80 28.58 -14.70
C GLN A 87 -13.70 27.24 -13.97
N LEU A 88 -13.80 27.21 -12.63
CA LEU A 88 -13.75 25.99 -11.84
C LEU A 88 -14.82 25.01 -12.34
N ARG A 89 -14.40 23.78 -12.63
CA ARG A 89 -15.21 22.64 -13.09
C ARG A 89 -14.93 21.44 -12.20
N PHE A 90 -15.91 20.55 -12.16
CA PHE A 90 -15.81 19.27 -11.50
C PHE A 90 -16.20 18.15 -12.46
N GLU A 91 -15.47 17.06 -12.40
CA GLU A 91 -15.68 15.88 -13.23
C GLU A 91 -15.50 14.63 -12.38
N LEU A 92 -16.44 13.70 -12.51
CA LEU A 92 -16.47 12.45 -11.78
C LEU A 92 -16.05 11.32 -12.71
N ASP A 93 -14.88 10.75 -12.46
CA ASP A 93 -14.34 9.64 -13.23
C ASP A 93 -14.57 8.32 -12.50
N HIS A 94 -15.10 7.33 -13.22
CA HIS A 94 -15.23 5.96 -12.74
C HIS A 94 -14.21 5.08 -13.43
N THR A 95 -13.41 4.40 -12.63
CA THR A 95 -12.70 3.20 -13.09
C THR A 95 -13.69 2.04 -13.04
N GLN A 96 -14.12 1.57 -14.20
CA GLN A 96 -14.84 0.30 -14.27
C GLN A 96 -13.86 -0.82 -13.91
N ALA A 97 -14.22 -1.67 -12.94
CA ALA A 97 -13.33 -2.69 -12.37
C ALA A 97 -12.72 -3.66 -13.41
N GLU A 98 -13.32 -3.76 -14.60
CA GLU A 98 -12.91 -4.70 -15.67
C GLU A 98 -12.47 -4.00 -16.97
N SER A 99 -12.57 -2.67 -17.08
CA SER A 99 -12.25 -1.94 -18.30
C SER A 99 -11.34 -0.76 -18.00
N GLU A 100 -10.24 -0.63 -18.74
CA GLU A 100 -9.40 0.58 -18.72
C GLU A 100 -10.14 1.84 -19.22
N ALA A 101 -11.35 1.70 -19.77
CA ALA A 101 -12.16 2.85 -20.15
C ALA A 101 -12.67 3.57 -18.89
N ILE A 102 -12.24 4.83 -18.76
CA ILE A 102 -12.74 5.75 -17.75
C ILE A 102 -14.07 6.32 -18.27
N ALA A 103 -15.15 6.03 -17.57
CA ALA A 103 -16.41 6.72 -17.80
C ALA A 103 -16.37 8.03 -17.00
N SER A 104 -16.60 9.14 -17.67
CA SER A 104 -16.50 10.46 -17.06
C SER A 104 -17.83 11.19 -17.09
N HIS A 105 -18.23 11.74 -15.94
CA HIS A 105 -19.48 12.44 -15.73
C HIS A 105 -19.20 13.87 -15.29
N ALA A 106 -19.61 14.84 -16.12
CA ALA A 106 -19.53 16.24 -15.75
C ALA A 106 -20.42 16.52 -14.52
N VAL A 107 -19.87 17.18 -13.50
CA VAL A 107 -20.63 17.69 -12.37
C VAL A 107 -21.01 19.14 -12.70
N HIS A 108 -22.30 19.42 -12.83
CA HIS A 108 -22.79 20.66 -13.41
C HIS A 108 -22.85 21.82 -12.42
N ARG A 109 -22.33 22.98 -12.82
CA ARG A 109 -22.43 24.20 -12.02
C ARG A 109 -23.87 24.69 -11.97
N PHE A 110 -24.40 24.89 -10.76
CA PHE A 110 -25.71 25.50 -10.57
C PHE A 110 -25.56 27.02 -10.43
N ALA A 111 -26.06 27.77 -11.43
CA ALA A 111 -25.85 29.22 -11.55
C ALA A 111 -26.75 30.08 -10.65
N SER A 112 -27.74 29.49 -9.99
CA SER A 112 -28.90 30.19 -9.42
C SER A 112 -28.90 30.22 -7.90
N LEU A 113 -27.91 30.89 -7.30
CA LEU A 113 -28.08 31.42 -5.94
C LEU A 113 -27.72 32.90 -5.91
N GLN A 114 -28.74 33.75 -5.94
CA GLN A 114 -28.60 35.12 -5.45
C GLN A 114 -27.96 35.05 -4.05
N PRO A 115 -26.97 35.89 -3.71
CA PRO A 115 -26.23 35.80 -2.43
C PRO A 115 -27.11 35.76 -1.18
N SER A 116 -28.30 36.39 -1.23
CA SER A 116 -29.31 36.36 -0.16
C SER A 116 -30.10 35.05 -0.06
N ALA A 117 -30.20 34.27 -1.14
CA ALA A 117 -30.79 32.92 -1.16
C ALA A 117 -29.73 31.83 -0.92
N ALA A 118 -28.45 32.11 -1.22
CA ALA A 118 -27.32 31.22 -0.93
C ALA A 118 -27.13 30.92 0.57
N GLN A 119 -27.61 31.80 1.45
CA GLN A 119 -27.66 31.55 2.90
C GLN A 119 -28.78 30.57 3.31
N ALA A 120 -29.74 30.29 2.43
CA ALA A 120 -30.93 29.48 2.73
C ALA A 120 -31.04 28.18 1.90
N ALA A 121 -30.26 28.03 0.83
CA ALA A 121 -30.47 26.95 -0.14
C ALA A 121 -29.83 25.61 0.23
N VAL A 122 -28.75 25.59 1.01
CA VAL A 122 -28.24 24.36 1.64
C VAL A 122 -27.63 24.74 2.98
N THR A 123 -28.47 24.96 3.98
CA THR A 123 -28.03 24.66 5.35
C THR A 123 -28.00 23.15 5.44
N LEU A 124 -26.81 22.55 5.62
CA LEU A 124 -26.73 21.17 6.16
C LEU A 124 -27.15 21.20 7.65
N ASP A 125 -28.33 21.74 7.94
CA ASP A 125 -28.96 21.50 9.24
C ASP A 125 -29.38 20.03 9.28
N ALA A 126 -29.27 19.43 10.47
CA ALA A 126 -29.04 18.01 10.66
C ALA A 126 -30.09 17.03 10.09
N GLU A 127 -31.28 17.49 9.67
CA GLU A 127 -32.42 16.61 9.37
C GLU A 127 -32.99 16.73 7.94
N ASP A 128 -33.02 17.91 7.30
CA ASP A 128 -33.60 18.08 5.95
C ASP A 128 -32.76 19.01 5.07
N TRP A 129 -32.37 18.54 3.88
CA TRP A 129 -31.82 19.41 2.83
C TRP A 129 -32.93 19.91 1.90
N ILE A 130 -33.02 21.23 1.72
CA ILE A 130 -33.99 21.85 0.80
C ILE A 130 -33.34 21.94 -0.58
N ILE A 131 -33.52 20.91 -1.40
CA ILE A 131 -33.01 20.92 -2.77
C ILE A 131 -33.98 21.69 -3.67
N ASP A 132 -33.44 22.67 -4.41
CA ASP A 132 -34.14 23.35 -5.50
C ASP A 132 -34.73 22.33 -6.50
N PRO A 133 -35.99 22.48 -6.96
CA PRO A 133 -36.61 21.51 -7.86
C PRO A 133 -35.79 21.18 -9.11
N ASP A 134 -35.07 22.14 -9.69
CA ASP A 134 -34.24 21.90 -10.87
C ASP A 134 -33.00 21.09 -10.53
N VAL A 135 -32.41 21.33 -9.34
CA VAL A 135 -31.30 20.50 -8.83
C VAL A 135 -31.79 19.09 -8.55
N ARG A 136 -32.97 18.95 -7.95
CA ARG A 136 -33.58 17.65 -7.67
C ARG A 136 -33.79 16.85 -8.95
N GLN A 137 -34.34 17.47 -9.99
CA GLN A 137 -34.55 16.80 -11.28
C GLN A 137 -33.21 16.36 -11.89
N ARG A 138 -32.16 17.20 -11.85
CA ARG A 138 -30.83 16.82 -12.34
C ARG A 138 -30.24 15.64 -11.59
N LEU A 139 -30.33 15.64 -10.26
CA LEU A 139 -29.88 14.51 -9.45
C LEU A 139 -30.67 13.23 -9.81
N ALA A 140 -32.00 13.35 -9.99
CA ALA A 140 -32.85 12.23 -10.41
C ALA A 140 -32.53 11.73 -11.83
N ASP A 141 -32.00 12.60 -12.70
CA ASP A 141 -31.52 12.27 -14.04
C ASP A 141 -30.07 11.72 -14.03
N GLY A 142 -29.49 11.43 -12.85
CA GLY A 142 -28.14 10.90 -12.69
C GLY A 142 -27.03 11.93 -12.94
N GLN A 143 -27.31 13.23 -12.73
CA GLN A 143 -26.33 14.29 -12.92
C GLN A 143 -25.84 14.85 -11.58
N GLY A 144 -24.52 14.86 -11.38
CA GLY A 144 -23.90 15.60 -10.27
C GLY A 144 -24.04 17.11 -10.45
N VAL A 145 -24.09 17.86 -9.35
CA VAL A 145 -24.18 19.32 -9.34
C VAL A 145 -23.26 19.95 -8.29
N TYR A 146 -22.82 21.18 -8.52
CA TYR A 146 -22.05 21.95 -7.53
C TYR A 146 -22.38 23.46 -7.57
N TRP A 147 -22.14 24.15 -6.46
CA TRP A 147 -22.33 25.59 -6.32
C TRP A 147 -21.17 26.22 -5.55
N LEU A 148 -20.87 27.48 -5.89
CA LEU A 148 -19.77 28.24 -5.30
C LEU A 148 -20.29 29.28 -4.32
N ARG A 149 -19.63 29.38 -3.18
CA ARG A 149 -19.85 30.40 -2.16
C ARG A 149 -18.50 31.04 -1.81
N PRO A 150 -18.39 32.38 -1.82
CA PRO A 150 -17.20 33.04 -1.30
C PRO A 150 -17.02 32.69 0.18
N THR A 151 -15.80 32.38 0.62
CA THR A 151 -15.53 32.29 2.06
C THR A 151 -15.74 33.68 2.66
N THR A 152 -16.44 33.76 3.80
CA THR A 152 -16.84 35.04 4.40
C THR A 152 -15.63 35.76 5.00
N GLY A 153 -14.91 36.50 4.16
CA GLY A 153 -13.85 37.43 4.53
C GLY A 153 -13.92 38.65 3.62
N ASP A 154 -13.80 39.85 4.19
CA ASP A 154 -13.94 41.14 3.48
C ASP A 154 -12.76 41.47 2.52
N GLY A 155 -12.09 40.47 1.96
CA GLY A 155 -10.94 40.63 1.06
C GLY A 155 -11.04 39.75 -0.18
N PRO A 156 -10.25 40.03 -1.24
CA PRO A 156 -10.12 39.13 -2.39
C PRO A 156 -9.47 37.81 -1.93
N SER A 157 -10.29 36.84 -1.51
CA SER A 157 -9.82 35.49 -1.21
C SER A 157 -9.82 34.67 -2.49
N CYS A 158 -8.74 33.92 -2.70
CA CYS A 158 -8.69 32.85 -3.70
C CYS A 158 -9.42 31.60 -3.20
N GLU A 159 -9.97 31.63 -1.98
CA GLU A 159 -10.63 30.51 -1.33
C GLU A 159 -12.14 30.56 -1.54
N TRP A 160 -12.69 29.43 -1.96
CA TRP A 160 -14.10 29.26 -2.27
C TRP A 160 -14.61 28.04 -1.54
N GLN A 161 -15.75 28.19 -0.87
CA GLN A 161 -16.50 27.04 -0.40
C GLN A 161 -17.34 26.53 -1.57
N VAL A 162 -17.17 25.27 -1.92
CA VAL A 162 -17.93 24.56 -2.95
C VAL A 162 -18.81 23.57 -2.25
N ALA A 163 -20.12 23.58 -2.49
CA ALA A 163 -20.91 22.41 -2.13
C ALA A 163 -21.21 21.58 -3.37
N VAL A 164 -21.21 20.28 -3.16
CA VAL A 164 -21.28 19.26 -4.21
C VAL A 164 -22.37 18.28 -3.82
N ALA A 165 -23.25 17.94 -4.76
CA ALA A 165 -24.18 16.82 -4.63
C ALA A 165 -24.02 15.85 -5.80
N ILE A 166 -23.92 14.57 -5.49
CA ILE A 166 -23.67 13.49 -6.45
C ILE A 166 -24.67 12.36 -6.21
N PRO A 167 -25.44 11.93 -7.22
CA PRO A 167 -26.28 10.74 -7.14
C PRO A 167 -25.46 9.50 -6.81
N THR A 168 -25.97 8.63 -5.92
CA THR A 168 -25.22 7.43 -5.48
C THR A 168 -25.11 6.36 -6.56
N ASP A 169 -26.04 6.35 -7.51
CA ASP A 169 -26.06 5.44 -8.66
C ASP A 169 -24.90 5.72 -9.61
N ILE A 170 -24.51 6.98 -9.78
CA ILE A 170 -23.33 7.32 -10.58
C ILE A 170 -22.04 7.12 -9.80
N LEU A 171 -22.00 7.26 -8.47
CA LEU A 171 -20.76 7.12 -7.68
C LEU A 171 -20.04 5.78 -7.92
N GLY A 172 -20.80 4.71 -8.18
CA GLY A 172 -20.25 3.36 -8.17
C GLY A 172 -19.63 3.03 -6.82
N SER A 173 -18.73 2.04 -6.79
CA SER A 173 -18.01 1.67 -5.57
C SER A 173 -16.84 2.61 -5.25
N PHE A 174 -16.28 3.21 -6.30
CA PHE A 174 -15.16 4.14 -6.30
C PHE A 174 -15.33 5.18 -7.42
N ALA A 175 -15.03 6.44 -7.14
CA ALA A 175 -14.97 7.51 -8.12
C ALA A 175 -13.89 8.54 -7.79
N LEU A 176 -13.27 9.12 -8.81
CA LEU A 176 -12.37 10.28 -8.67
C LEU A 176 -13.15 11.55 -8.99
N LEU A 177 -13.20 12.48 -8.04
CA LEU A 177 -13.72 13.81 -8.27
C LEU A 177 -12.57 14.76 -8.58
N ASN A 178 -12.40 15.10 -9.85
CA ASN A 178 -11.42 16.06 -10.32
C ASN A 178 -11.97 17.49 -10.21
N ALA A 179 -11.15 18.42 -9.72
CA ALA A 179 -11.44 19.84 -9.64
C ALA A 179 -10.39 20.61 -10.45
N PHE A 180 -10.79 21.34 -11.48
CA PHE A 180 -9.87 22.01 -12.41
C PHE A 180 -10.49 23.25 -13.05
N THR A 181 -9.68 24.09 -13.70
CA THR A 181 -10.16 25.30 -14.41
C THR A 181 -10.07 25.20 -15.93
N ALA A 182 -9.22 24.31 -16.44
CA ALA A 182 -9.00 24.10 -17.86
C ALA A 182 -8.71 22.63 -18.18
N THR A 183 -8.78 22.27 -19.46
CA THR A 183 -8.41 20.95 -19.98
C THR A 183 -7.39 21.09 -21.11
N THR A 184 -6.61 20.03 -21.35
CA THR A 184 -5.84 19.89 -22.59
C THR A 184 -6.78 19.77 -23.80
N PRO A 185 -6.27 19.91 -25.04
CA PRO A 185 -7.05 19.63 -26.24
C PRO A 185 -7.65 18.20 -26.28
N ASP A 186 -6.97 17.25 -25.62
CA ASP A 186 -7.40 15.86 -25.50
C ASP A 186 -8.39 15.63 -24.34
N GLY A 187 -8.78 16.69 -23.63
CA GLY A 187 -9.79 16.66 -22.56
C GLY A 187 -9.26 16.42 -21.15
N PHE A 188 -7.95 16.31 -20.95
CA PHE A 188 -7.39 16.04 -19.61
C PHE A 188 -7.36 17.28 -18.72
N PRO A 189 -7.73 17.21 -17.43
CA PRO A 189 -7.64 18.33 -16.50
C PRO A 189 -6.23 18.95 -16.41
N LEU A 190 -6.13 20.27 -16.54
CA LEU A 190 -4.90 21.06 -16.36
C LEU A 190 -4.91 21.78 -15.01
N GLY A 191 -3.80 21.68 -14.27
CA GLY A 191 -3.61 22.42 -13.01
C GLY A 191 -4.65 22.13 -11.93
N GLY A 192 -5.24 20.93 -11.94
CA GLY A 192 -6.31 20.53 -11.02
C GLY A 192 -5.83 19.81 -9.76
N ASP A 193 -6.78 19.58 -8.84
CA ASP A 193 -6.64 18.70 -7.69
C ASP A 193 -7.78 17.68 -7.69
N ARG A 194 -7.68 16.63 -6.87
CA ARG A 194 -8.69 15.57 -6.83
C ARG A 194 -8.88 14.99 -5.44
N ILE A 195 -10.07 14.45 -5.23
CA ILE A 195 -10.38 13.56 -4.11
C ILE A 195 -10.96 12.25 -4.64
N GLU A 196 -10.78 11.17 -3.90
CA GLU A 196 -11.41 9.88 -4.14
C GLU A 196 -12.66 9.77 -3.28
N LEU A 197 -13.80 9.47 -3.91
CA LEU A 197 -15.04 9.18 -3.24
C LEU A 197 -15.24 7.67 -3.25
N VAL A 198 -15.42 7.10 -2.06
CA VAL A 198 -15.50 5.65 -1.87
C VAL A 198 -16.74 5.31 -1.08
N GLN A 199 -17.41 4.21 -1.41
CA GLN A 199 -18.57 3.80 -0.61
C GLN A 199 -18.15 3.26 0.76
N ASP A 200 -17.04 2.52 0.77
CA ASP A 200 -16.51 1.91 1.97
C ASP A 200 -15.01 1.64 1.85
N PHE A 201 -14.35 1.49 3.00
CA PHE A 201 -12.94 1.19 3.12
C PHE A 201 -12.74 -0.26 3.54
N PHE A 202 -11.75 -0.93 2.95
CA PHE A 202 -11.23 -2.21 3.40
C PHE A 202 -9.89 -1.99 4.10
N TYR A 203 -9.78 -2.33 5.38
CA TYR A 203 -8.55 -2.07 6.13
C TYR A 203 -7.63 -3.29 6.10
N MET A 204 -6.42 -3.11 5.57
CA MET A 204 -5.44 -4.18 5.44
C MET A 204 -4.14 -3.80 6.17
N ALA A 205 -3.53 -4.76 6.85
CA ALA A 205 -2.19 -4.63 7.38
C ALA A 205 -1.26 -5.69 6.78
N THR A 206 0.00 -5.34 6.54
CA THR A 206 1.04 -6.31 6.19
C THR A 206 2.09 -6.30 7.28
N LEU A 207 2.25 -7.45 7.91
CA LEU A 207 3.28 -7.72 8.89
C LEU A 207 4.24 -8.73 8.26
N GLY A 208 5.53 -8.57 8.51
CA GLY A 208 6.45 -9.60 8.08
C GLY A 208 7.90 -9.19 8.10
N ASP A 209 8.70 -10.10 7.57
CA ASP A 209 10.12 -9.95 7.38
C ASP A 209 10.48 -9.41 5.99
N SER A 210 11.66 -9.77 5.46
CA SER A 210 12.17 -9.30 4.19
C SER A 210 11.39 -9.81 2.98
N VAL A 211 10.71 -10.97 3.10
CA VAL A 211 9.83 -11.47 2.04
C VAL A 211 8.61 -10.56 1.93
N ALA A 212 7.99 -10.23 3.07
CA ALA A 212 6.86 -9.31 3.12
C ALA A 212 7.24 -7.86 2.78
N SER A 213 8.44 -7.45 3.22
CA SER A 213 9.04 -6.17 2.86
C SER A 213 9.25 -6.07 1.35
N GLY A 214 9.40 -7.20 0.64
CA GLY A 214 9.56 -7.25 -0.80
C GLY A 214 10.89 -6.66 -1.23
N ASN A 215 11.99 -7.13 -0.64
CA ASN A 215 13.32 -6.62 -0.95
C ASN A 215 13.61 -6.72 -2.44
N GLY A 216 14.12 -5.63 -3.01
CA GLY A 216 14.37 -5.48 -4.44
C GLY A 216 13.15 -5.09 -5.28
N LEU A 217 11.93 -5.17 -4.74
CA LEU A 217 10.72 -4.82 -5.49
C LEU A 217 10.31 -3.36 -5.26
N PRO A 218 9.98 -2.61 -6.32
CA PRO A 218 9.29 -1.34 -6.19
C PRO A 218 7.99 -1.53 -5.40
N PHE A 219 7.57 -0.52 -4.65
CA PHE A 219 6.43 -0.67 -3.74
C PHE A 219 5.16 -1.20 -4.42
N ALA A 220 4.89 -0.79 -5.67
CA ALA A 220 3.74 -1.23 -6.45
C ALA A 220 3.78 -2.74 -6.80
N ASP A 221 4.98 -3.31 -6.93
CA ASP A 221 5.20 -4.69 -7.36
C ASP A 221 5.31 -5.67 -6.20
N LYS A 222 5.27 -5.19 -4.95
CA LYS A 222 5.23 -6.06 -3.76
C LYS A 222 3.90 -6.82 -3.73
N TYR A 223 3.93 -8.10 -3.38
CA TYR A 223 2.72 -8.94 -3.39
C TYR A 223 1.60 -8.35 -2.53
N ALA A 224 1.94 -7.68 -1.42
CA ALA A 224 0.98 -7.02 -0.55
C ALA A 224 0.26 -5.86 -1.27
N SER A 225 1.00 -5.03 -2.01
CA SER A 225 0.42 -3.93 -2.79
C SER A 225 -0.43 -4.45 -3.96
N GLN A 226 0.04 -5.48 -4.65
CA GLN A 226 -0.74 -6.13 -5.71
C GLN A 226 -2.01 -6.79 -5.15
N THR A 227 -1.94 -7.39 -3.96
CA THR A 227 -3.09 -7.96 -3.25
C THR A 227 -4.09 -6.86 -2.85
N ALA A 228 -3.62 -5.72 -2.35
CA ALA A 228 -4.49 -4.56 -2.08
C ALA A 228 -5.26 -4.16 -3.35
N GLN A 229 -4.56 -3.97 -4.47
CA GLN A 229 -5.19 -3.60 -5.74
C GLN A 229 -6.17 -4.67 -6.24
N LEU A 230 -5.85 -5.96 -6.06
CA LEU A 230 -6.76 -7.05 -6.38
C LEU A 230 -8.05 -6.97 -5.56
N ILE A 231 -7.93 -6.75 -4.25
CA ILE A 231 -9.08 -6.60 -3.35
C ILE A 231 -9.92 -5.38 -3.77
N GLU A 232 -9.28 -4.24 -4.08
CA GLU A 232 -9.97 -3.05 -4.58
C GLU A 232 -10.79 -3.36 -5.84
N ARG A 233 -10.18 -4.04 -6.82
CA ARG A 233 -10.86 -4.43 -8.07
C ARG A 233 -12.02 -5.41 -7.83
N ARG A 234 -11.84 -6.39 -6.96
CA ARG A 234 -12.81 -7.48 -6.75
C ARG A 234 -13.96 -7.10 -5.82
N LEU A 235 -13.71 -6.24 -4.83
CA LEU A 235 -14.72 -5.83 -3.84
C LEU A 235 -15.30 -4.44 -4.14
N GLY A 236 -14.66 -3.65 -4.99
CA GLY A 236 -15.02 -2.25 -5.21
C GLY A 236 -14.75 -1.35 -3.99
N ARG A 237 -14.10 -1.86 -2.94
CA ARG A 237 -13.79 -1.11 -1.71
C ARG A 237 -12.36 -0.60 -1.78
N LYS A 238 -12.13 0.67 -1.44
CA LYS A 238 -10.77 1.23 -1.37
C LYS A 238 -10.00 0.55 -0.23
N VAL A 239 -8.80 0.07 -0.51
CA VAL A 239 -7.96 -0.58 0.50
C VAL A 239 -7.09 0.47 1.19
N ILE A 240 -7.25 0.58 2.50
CA ILE A 240 -6.39 1.37 3.37
C ILE A 240 -5.32 0.44 3.92
N HIS A 241 -4.13 0.51 3.32
CA HIS A 241 -3.03 -0.41 3.58
C HIS A 241 -2.02 0.16 4.58
N GLN A 242 -1.91 -0.49 5.73
CA GLN A 242 -0.85 -0.27 6.72
C GLN A 242 0.29 -1.25 6.45
N PHE A 243 1.29 -0.83 5.68
CA PHE A 243 2.48 -1.63 5.38
C PHE A 243 3.51 -1.48 6.50
N LEU A 244 3.70 -2.53 7.30
CA LEU A 244 4.54 -2.52 8.51
C LEU A 244 5.62 -3.61 8.48
N ALA A 245 5.73 -4.37 7.39
CA ALA A 245 6.76 -5.38 7.21
C ALA A 245 8.16 -4.75 7.12
N VAL A 246 9.14 -5.43 7.72
CA VAL A 246 10.51 -4.94 7.89
C VAL A 246 11.47 -6.13 7.75
N SER A 247 12.51 -5.98 6.94
CA SER A 247 13.54 -7.01 6.79
C SER A 247 14.16 -7.43 8.11
N GLY A 248 14.42 -8.73 8.26
CA GLY A 248 15.03 -9.28 9.47
C GLY A 248 14.07 -9.42 10.66
N ALA A 249 12.78 -9.10 10.51
CA ALA A 249 11.83 -9.25 11.61
C ALA A 249 11.66 -10.71 12.05
N THR A 250 11.60 -10.92 13.36
CA THR A 250 11.42 -12.23 14.01
C THR A 250 10.00 -12.42 14.55
N VAL A 251 9.58 -13.67 14.72
CA VAL A 251 8.33 -14.02 15.41
C VAL A 251 8.47 -13.78 16.91
N VAL A 252 9.63 -14.13 17.47
CA VAL A 252 9.92 -13.94 18.89
C VAL A 252 10.56 -12.56 19.12
N PRO A 253 10.00 -11.73 20.01
CA PRO A 253 10.54 -10.39 20.25
C PRO A 253 11.84 -10.44 21.05
N HIS A 254 12.75 -9.52 20.71
CA HIS A 254 13.99 -9.29 21.45
C HIS A 254 13.92 -8.00 22.28
N ALA A 255 14.71 -7.94 23.36
CA ALA A 255 14.72 -6.80 24.27
C ALA A 255 15.14 -5.46 23.62
N ASN A 256 15.85 -5.53 22.50
CA ASN A 256 16.35 -4.35 21.78
C ASN A 256 15.51 -4.00 20.55
N ASP A 257 14.39 -4.71 20.30
CA ASP A 257 13.54 -4.42 19.16
C ASP A 257 12.98 -3.01 19.22
N THR A 258 13.03 -2.34 18.08
CA THR A 258 12.62 -0.95 17.95
C THR A 258 11.64 -0.80 16.79
N PRO A 259 10.57 0.00 16.93
CA PRO A 259 9.67 0.29 15.83
C PRO A 259 10.42 0.91 14.64
N CYS A 260 10.30 0.29 13.47
CA CYS A 260 10.73 0.86 12.20
C CYS A 260 9.73 1.96 11.80
N THR A 261 10.01 3.21 12.18
CA THR A 261 9.11 4.35 11.95
C THR A 261 9.84 5.53 11.29
N GLY A 262 9.11 6.35 10.53
CA GLY A 262 9.53 7.67 10.02
C GLY A 262 10.67 7.67 8.99
N ARG A 263 11.89 7.33 9.42
CA ARG A 263 13.13 7.32 8.62
C ARG A 263 13.73 5.93 8.41
N CYS A 264 13.12 4.90 8.97
CA CYS A 264 13.56 3.53 8.79
C CYS A 264 13.28 3.08 7.35
N TYR A 265 14.32 2.62 6.65
CA TYR A 265 14.18 2.00 5.34
C TYR A 265 13.89 0.52 5.54
N ALA A 266 12.62 0.11 5.42
CA ALA A 266 12.14 -1.21 5.82
C ALA A 266 12.88 -2.38 5.15
N GLU A 267 13.41 -2.19 3.95
CA GLU A 267 14.19 -3.19 3.22
C GLU A 267 15.60 -3.39 3.79
N ALA A 268 16.24 -2.34 4.29
CA ALA A 268 17.54 -2.40 4.95
C ALA A 268 17.52 -1.60 6.28
N PRO A 269 16.78 -2.10 7.29
CA PRO A 269 16.61 -1.39 8.54
C PRO A 269 17.91 -1.39 9.34
N THR A 270 18.20 -0.28 10.00
CA THR A 270 19.33 -0.13 10.93
C THR A 270 18.98 -0.61 12.36
N VAL A 271 17.78 -1.15 12.55
CA VAL A 271 17.24 -1.60 13.84
C VAL A 271 16.68 -3.02 13.72
N SER A 272 16.70 -3.77 14.82
CA SER A 272 15.97 -5.04 14.90
C SER A 272 14.47 -4.77 15.13
N SER A 273 13.64 -5.68 14.63
CA SER A 273 12.19 -5.61 14.76
C SER A 273 11.61 -7.01 14.93
N SER A 274 10.36 -7.07 15.35
CA SER A 274 9.62 -8.33 15.48
C SER A 274 8.15 -8.14 15.14
N LEU A 275 7.48 -9.23 14.79
CA LEU A 275 6.08 -9.23 14.35
C LEU A 275 5.12 -8.76 15.45
N PRO A 276 5.30 -9.14 16.75
CA PRO A 276 4.51 -8.54 17.82
C PRO A 276 4.64 -7.02 17.88
N LEU A 277 5.85 -6.49 17.71
CA LEU A 277 6.10 -5.06 17.70
C LEU A 277 5.45 -4.36 16.50
N GLN A 278 5.54 -4.95 15.30
CA GLN A 278 4.83 -4.44 14.13
C GLN A 278 3.30 -4.42 14.37
N ALA A 279 2.74 -5.44 15.01
CA ALA A 279 1.33 -5.48 15.36
C ALA A 279 0.90 -4.39 16.36
N GLU A 280 1.79 -3.96 17.25
CA GLU A 280 1.55 -2.82 18.16
C GLU A 280 1.40 -1.51 17.39
N LEU A 281 2.08 -1.35 16.25
CA LEU A 281 2.04 -0.15 15.41
C LEU A 281 0.78 -0.03 14.57
N ILE A 282 -0.02 -1.10 14.45
CA ILE A 282 -1.31 -1.05 13.76
C ILE A 282 -2.20 0.00 14.41
N GLN A 283 -2.58 0.99 13.62
CA GLN A 283 -3.57 1.99 13.98
C GLN A 283 -4.97 1.42 13.77
N ARG A 284 -5.91 1.76 14.67
CA ARG A 284 -7.29 1.27 14.65
C ARG A 284 -7.39 -0.26 14.44
N PRO A 285 -6.77 -1.06 15.33
CA PRO A 285 -6.77 -2.52 15.21
C PRO A 285 -8.18 -3.14 15.19
N ASP A 286 -9.18 -2.43 15.74
CA ASP A 286 -10.59 -2.79 15.70
C ASP A 286 -11.22 -2.74 14.31
N LEU A 287 -10.61 -2.06 13.34
CA LEU A 287 -11.13 -1.91 11.99
C LEU A 287 -10.50 -2.84 10.95
N VAL A 288 -9.36 -3.46 11.27
CA VAL A 288 -8.60 -4.27 10.30
C VAL A 288 -9.43 -5.48 9.85
N ASP A 289 -9.61 -5.59 8.54
CA ASP A 289 -10.34 -6.69 7.88
C ASP A 289 -9.40 -7.84 7.49
N LEU A 290 -8.14 -7.53 7.14
CA LEU A 290 -7.13 -8.52 6.70
C LEU A 290 -5.72 -8.20 7.22
N VAL A 291 -5.01 -9.25 7.63
CA VAL A 291 -3.57 -9.24 7.86
C VAL A 291 -2.89 -10.19 6.88
N LEU A 292 -1.91 -9.70 6.13
CA LEU A 292 -0.94 -10.54 5.44
C LEU A 292 0.28 -10.70 6.35
N LEU A 293 0.70 -11.93 6.61
CA LEU A 293 1.74 -12.28 7.57
C LEU A 293 2.79 -13.20 6.94
N THR A 294 4.07 -12.90 7.17
CA THR A 294 5.20 -13.77 6.77
C THR A 294 6.27 -13.70 7.85
N GLY A 295 6.79 -14.82 8.33
CA GLY A 295 7.73 -14.81 9.45
C GLY A 295 8.14 -16.20 9.89
N CYS A 296 9.24 -16.25 10.67
CA CYS A 296 9.93 -17.40 11.30
C CYS A 296 11.32 -17.70 10.73
N LEU A 297 11.60 -17.34 9.47
CA LEU A 297 12.91 -17.62 8.87
C LEU A 297 14.05 -16.92 9.61
N ASN A 298 13.86 -15.68 10.07
CA ASN A 298 14.91 -14.95 10.79
C ASN A 298 15.17 -15.48 12.21
N ASP A 299 14.19 -16.15 12.83
CA ASP A 299 14.36 -16.83 14.10
C ASP A 299 15.21 -18.10 13.94
N VAL A 300 15.03 -18.84 12.83
CA VAL A 300 15.93 -19.95 12.43
C VAL A 300 17.30 -19.42 11.97
N SER A 301 17.29 -18.23 11.36
CA SER A 301 18.38 -17.54 10.65
C SER A 301 18.78 -18.19 9.32
N ALA A 302 18.74 -17.40 8.25
CA ALA A 302 19.24 -17.80 6.94
C ALA A 302 20.74 -18.18 6.96
N THR A 303 21.54 -17.59 7.86
CA THR A 303 22.94 -17.99 8.00
C THR A 303 23.08 -19.40 8.58
N THR A 304 22.16 -19.81 9.47
CA THR A 304 22.12 -21.16 10.03
C THR A 304 21.79 -22.18 8.94
N LEU A 305 20.91 -21.84 7.99
CA LEU A 305 20.61 -22.70 6.84
C LEU A 305 21.82 -22.89 5.91
N LEU A 306 22.67 -21.86 5.79
CA LEU A 306 23.85 -21.91 4.92
C LEU A 306 25.11 -22.42 5.64
N ASP A 307 25.06 -22.65 6.95
CA ASP A 307 26.18 -23.15 7.73
C ASP A 307 26.30 -24.68 7.61
N GLN A 308 27.35 -25.15 6.92
CA GLN A 308 27.67 -26.56 6.72
C GLN A 308 27.81 -27.37 8.02
N THR A 309 28.02 -26.71 9.15
CA THR A 309 28.19 -27.37 10.45
C THR A 309 26.87 -27.59 11.18
N THR A 310 25.78 -26.97 10.73
CA THR A 310 24.45 -27.17 11.31
C THR A 310 23.85 -28.47 10.81
N SER A 311 23.38 -29.34 11.72
CA SER A 311 22.76 -30.59 11.29
C SER A 311 21.34 -30.36 10.76
N ILE A 312 20.91 -31.23 9.86
CA ILE A 312 19.55 -31.25 9.32
C ILE A 312 18.51 -31.37 10.44
N GLU A 313 18.79 -32.15 11.48
CA GLU A 313 17.92 -32.30 12.65
C GLU A 313 17.77 -30.97 13.40
N THR A 314 18.86 -30.23 13.59
CA THR A 314 18.81 -28.90 14.22
C THR A 314 17.97 -27.92 13.40
N ILE A 315 18.09 -27.94 12.06
CA ILE A 315 17.23 -27.11 11.20
C ILE A 315 15.77 -27.48 11.41
N ALA A 316 15.42 -28.76 11.37
CA ALA A 316 14.04 -29.21 11.58
C ALA A 316 13.51 -28.81 12.97
N GLU A 317 14.30 -28.98 14.03
CA GLU A 317 13.91 -28.61 15.41
C GLU A 317 13.66 -27.11 15.57
N LEU A 318 14.57 -26.26 15.07
CA LEU A 318 14.40 -24.80 15.11
C LEU A 318 13.19 -24.37 14.27
N THR A 319 13.02 -24.97 13.09
CA THR A 319 11.93 -24.64 12.17
C THR A 319 10.58 -25.02 12.77
N GLU A 320 10.46 -26.21 13.36
CA GLU A 320 9.25 -26.62 14.08
C GLU A 320 8.95 -25.66 15.23
N HIS A 321 9.95 -25.31 16.05
CA HIS A 321 9.76 -24.39 17.17
C HIS A 321 9.25 -23.02 16.72
N PHE A 322 9.89 -22.38 15.74
CA PHE A 322 9.55 -21.00 15.37
C PHE A 322 8.39 -20.90 14.37
N CYS A 323 8.33 -21.77 13.36
CA CYS A 323 7.33 -21.72 12.30
C CYS A 323 6.00 -22.38 12.68
N ARG A 324 5.98 -23.21 13.75
CA ARG A 324 4.75 -23.76 14.31
C ARG A 324 4.44 -23.23 15.70
N ASP A 325 5.27 -23.52 16.70
CA ASP A 325 4.89 -23.28 18.10
C ASP A 325 4.81 -21.77 18.40
N GLU A 326 5.84 -21.00 18.10
CA GLU A 326 5.83 -19.53 18.28
C GLU A 326 4.85 -18.83 17.31
N MET A 327 4.64 -19.42 16.12
CA MET A 327 3.62 -18.93 15.18
C MET A 327 2.19 -19.09 15.74
N VAL A 328 1.89 -20.17 16.48
CA VAL A 328 0.59 -20.33 17.18
C VAL A 328 0.38 -19.20 18.17
N ASP A 329 1.41 -18.88 18.96
CA ASP A 329 1.34 -17.84 19.99
C ASP A 329 1.15 -16.46 19.36
N LEU A 330 1.91 -16.15 18.30
CA LEU A 330 1.75 -14.92 17.52
C LEU A 330 0.33 -14.80 16.94
N LEU A 331 -0.15 -15.82 16.24
CA LEU A 331 -1.48 -15.80 15.63
C LEU A 331 -2.59 -15.66 16.69
N THR A 332 -2.43 -16.31 17.84
CA THR A 332 -3.36 -16.17 18.97
C THR A 332 -3.37 -14.74 19.51
N ALA A 333 -2.21 -14.12 19.69
CA ALA A 333 -2.09 -12.73 20.13
C ALA A 333 -2.71 -11.75 19.11
N LEU A 334 -2.47 -11.96 17.81
CA LEU A 334 -3.06 -11.18 16.73
C LEU A 334 -4.59 -11.29 16.74
N ARG A 335 -5.16 -12.47 16.97
CA ARG A 335 -6.62 -12.65 17.06
C ARG A 335 -7.26 -11.89 18.22
N VAL A 336 -6.55 -11.77 19.35
CA VAL A 336 -7.01 -10.95 20.48
C VAL A 336 -6.96 -9.46 20.13
N ARG A 337 -5.87 -9.01 19.51
CA ARG A 337 -5.66 -7.59 19.18
C ARG A 337 -6.52 -7.11 18.01
N LEU A 338 -6.73 -7.96 17.01
CA LEU A 338 -7.39 -7.67 15.74
C LEU A 338 -8.65 -8.55 15.61
N PRO A 339 -9.68 -8.34 16.46
CA PRO A 339 -10.77 -9.30 16.62
C PRO A 339 -11.57 -9.55 15.33
N ARG A 340 -11.59 -8.59 14.40
CA ARG A 340 -12.28 -8.69 13.11
C ARG A 340 -11.42 -9.23 11.97
N ALA A 341 -10.10 -9.12 12.08
CA ALA A 341 -9.21 -9.42 10.96
C ALA A 341 -9.16 -10.92 10.65
N ARG A 342 -9.23 -11.27 9.37
CA ARG A 342 -8.73 -12.56 8.91
C ARG A 342 -7.21 -12.48 8.70
N ILE A 343 -6.52 -13.59 8.81
CA ILE A 343 -5.05 -13.64 8.69
C ILE A 343 -4.65 -14.61 7.58
N VAL A 344 -3.83 -14.15 6.65
CA VAL A 344 -3.19 -15.03 5.65
C VAL A 344 -1.72 -15.15 6.02
N VAL A 345 -1.28 -16.37 6.34
CA VAL A 345 0.12 -16.71 6.60
C VAL A 345 0.74 -17.19 5.29
N ALA A 346 1.67 -16.42 4.75
CA ALA A 346 2.37 -16.76 3.51
C ALA A 346 3.58 -17.67 3.81
N GLY A 347 3.73 -18.75 3.04
CA GLY A 347 4.82 -19.70 3.17
C GLY A 347 6.15 -19.19 2.60
N TYR A 348 7.25 -19.84 2.97
CA TYR A 348 8.57 -19.60 2.40
C TYR A 348 8.86 -20.52 1.19
N PHE A 349 10.07 -20.43 0.67
CA PHE A 349 10.58 -21.17 -0.46
C PHE A 349 12.01 -21.65 -0.19
N PRO A 350 12.50 -22.69 -0.90
CA PRO A 350 13.89 -23.10 -0.79
C PRO A 350 14.78 -22.03 -1.43
N ILE A 351 15.69 -21.44 -0.65
CA ILE A 351 16.61 -20.40 -1.15
C ILE A 351 17.57 -21.01 -2.17
N ILE A 352 18.15 -22.17 -1.84
CA ILE A 352 19.04 -22.95 -2.70
C ILE A 352 18.38 -24.30 -2.97
N SER A 353 18.54 -24.81 -4.18
CA SER A 353 18.09 -26.14 -4.58
C SER A 353 19.16 -26.85 -5.41
N PRO A 354 19.01 -28.15 -5.72
CA PRO A 354 19.91 -28.84 -6.65
C PRO A 354 19.96 -28.23 -8.07
N ALA A 355 18.98 -27.41 -8.44
CA ALA A 355 18.95 -26.71 -9.74
C ALA A 355 19.71 -25.38 -9.74
N SER A 356 20.12 -24.87 -8.57
CA SER A 356 20.85 -23.62 -8.42
C SER A 356 22.25 -23.66 -9.08
N GLY A 357 22.63 -22.59 -9.78
CA GLY A 357 23.91 -22.50 -10.49
C GLY A 357 25.13 -22.26 -9.57
N LEU A 358 26.00 -23.26 -9.45
CA LEU A 358 27.21 -23.22 -8.60
C LEU A 358 28.16 -22.03 -8.86
N PRO A 359 28.51 -21.65 -10.11
CA PRO A 359 29.47 -20.55 -10.33
C PRO A 359 28.94 -19.19 -9.88
N ALA A 360 27.64 -18.92 -10.08
CA ALA A 360 27.02 -17.66 -9.67
C ALA A 360 26.94 -17.55 -8.13
N LEU A 361 26.65 -18.67 -7.46
CA LEU A 361 26.61 -18.75 -6.00
C LEU A 361 27.99 -18.56 -5.37
N GLY A 362 29.04 -19.17 -5.94
CA GLY A 362 30.41 -18.98 -5.47
C GLY A 362 30.85 -17.51 -5.54
N ASN A 363 30.58 -16.85 -6.67
CA ASN A 363 30.87 -15.42 -6.84
C ASN A 363 30.09 -14.55 -5.84
N TRP A 364 28.82 -14.89 -5.59
CA TRP A 364 28.02 -14.18 -4.60
C TRP A 364 28.61 -14.31 -3.19
N LEU A 365 28.91 -15.53 -2.73
CA LEU A 365 29.48 -15.77 -1.39
C LEU A 365 30.82 -15.04 -1.19
N GLU A 366 31.68 -15.04 -2.22
CA GLU A 366 32.92 -14.28 -2.20
C GLU A 366 32.66 -12.78 -2.06
N SER A 367 31.64 -12.24 -2.74
CA SER A 367 31.30 -10.82 -2.68
C SER A 367 30.72 -10.35 -1.33
N ILE A 368 29.97 -11.20 -0.61
CA ILE A 368 29.27 -10.79 0.62
C ILE A 368 29.99 -11.15 1.93
N ASP A 369 30.85 -12.18 1.91
CA ASP A 369 31.50 -12.69 3.12
C ASP A 369 33.02 -12.86 2.98
N GLY A 370 33.58 -12.60 1.79
CA GLY A 370 35.02 -12.69 1.52
C GLY A 370 35.60 -14.11 1.66
N GLN A 371 34.73 -15.12 1.74
CA GLN A 371 35.14 -16.52 1.82
C GLN A 371 35.48 -17.02 0.42
N SER A 372 36.68 -17.60 0.27
CA SER A 372 37.05 -18.28 -0.97
C SER A 372 36.16 -19.50 -1.19
N ALA A 373 35.70 -19.68 -2.42
CA ALA A 373 35.03 -20.87 -2.93
C ALA A 373 35.84 -22.17 -2.71
N GLY A 374 35.87 -22.68 -1.48
CA GLY A 374 36.50 -23.95 -1.09
C GLY A 374 35.76 -25.14 -1.70
N ASP A 375 35.48 -26.18 -0.91
CA ASP A 375 34.63 -27.29 -1.34
C ASP A 375 33.17 -26.82 -1.53
N LEU A 376 32.92 -26.13 -2.65
CA LEU A 376 31.62 -25.59 -3.03
C LEU A 376 30.59 -26.69 -3.30
N GLU A 377 31.05 -27.88 -3.68
CA GLU A 377 30.16 -29.01 -3.97
C GLU A 377 29.51 -29.50 -2.67
N GLY A 378 30.31 -29.77 -1.63
CA GLY A 378 29.80 -30.14 -0.30
C GLY A 378 28.98 -29.02 0.36
N PHE A 379 29.36 -27.75 0.14
CA PHE A 379 28.56 -26.60 0.59
C PHE A 379 27.15 -26.63 0.00
N PHE A 380 27.09 -26.82 -1.32
CA PHE A 380 25.87 -26.66 -2.07
C PHE A 380 24.87 -27.76 -1.79
N GLU A 381 25.34 -29.02 -1.78
CA GLU A 381 24.49 -30.16 -1.43
C GLU A 381 23.88 -29.94 -0.03
N HIS A 382 24.70 -29.51 0.93
CA HIS A 382 24.22 -29.22 2.27
C HIS A 382 23.21 -28.07 2.31
N ALA A 383 23.52 -26.94 1.67
CA ALA A 383 22.65 -25.76 1.66
C ALA A 383 21.31 -26.01 0.93
N ALA A 384 21.33 -26.85 -0.11
CA ALA A 384 20.11 -27.31 -0.79
C ALA A 384 19.28 -28.22 0.14
N ASP A 385 19.92 -29.14 0.86
CA ASP A 385 19.24 -30.04 1.79
C ASP A 385 18.64 -29.30 3.00
N THR A 386 19.37 -28.36 3.62
CA THR A 386 18.86 -27.54 4.71
C THR A 386 17.72 -26.63 4.27
N SER A 387 17.84 -26.00 3.09
CA SER A 387 16.77 -25.16 2.51
C SER A 387 15.49 -25.96 2.26
N ARG A 388 15.64 -27.18 1.73
CA ARG A 388 14.51 -28.10 1.52
C ARG A 388 13.89 -28.51 2.86
N VAL A 389 14.71 -28.94 3.83
CA VAL A 389 14.22 -29.37 5.15
C VAL A 389 13.51 -28.24 5.88
N PHE A 390 14.01 -27.01 5.78
CA PHE A 390 13.33 -25.84 6.29
C PHE A 390 11.92 -25.71 5.71
N VAL A 391 11.75 -25.75 4.39
CA VAL A 391 10.41 -25.63 3.77
C VAL A 391 9.52 -26.82 4.10
N ASP A 392 10.04 -28.04 3.98
CA ASP A 392 9.33 -29.30 4.27
C ASP A 392 8.82 -29.35 5.73
N THR A 393 9.47 -28.62 6.65
CA THR A 393 9.06 -28.51 8.06
C THR A 393 8.19 -27.27 8.31
N ALA A 394 8.57 -26.12 7.77
CA ALA A 394 7.92 -24.84 8.01
C ALA A 394 6.48 -24.82 7.49
N HIS A 395 6.24 -25.34 6.28
CA HIS A 395 4.90 -25.32 5.67
C HIS A 395 3.89 -26.14 6.47
N PRO A 396 4.11 -27.45 6.77
CA PRO A 396 3.23 -28.18 7.68
C PRO A 396 3.10 -27.53 9.06
N GLY A 397 4.18 -26.94 9.58
CA GLY A 397 4.18 -26.20 10.84
C GLY A 397 3.21 -25.01 10.83
N MET A 398 3.27 -24.17 9.80
CA MET A 398 2.37 -23.02 9.64
C MET A 398 0.92 -23.46 9.38
N VAL A 399 0.70 -24.51 8.59
CA VAL A 399 -0.63 -25.11 8.39
C VAL A 399 -1.19 -25.61 9.73
N SER A 400 -0.36 -26.26 10.56
CA SER A 400 -0.74 -26.68 11.91
C SER A 400 -1.09 -25.46 12.78
N ALA A 401 -0.29 -24.40 12.73
CA ALA A 401 -0.54 -23.18 13.52
C ALA A 401 -1.88 -22.52 13.16
N VAL A 402 -2.13 -22.35 11.86
CA VAL A 402 -3.41 -21.86 11.31
C VAL A 402 -4.57 -22.76 11.76
N THR A 403 -4.41 -24.07 11.68
CA THR A 403 -5.44 -25.04 12.07
C THR A 403 -5.78 -24.95 13.55
N LEU A 404 -4.77 -24.82 14.42
CA LEU A 404 -4.97 -24.69 15.88
C LEU A 404 -5.74 -23.41 16.23
N VAL A 405 -5.38 -22.28 15.62
CA VAL A 405 -6.06 -21.00 15.86
C VAL A 405 -7.49 -21.01 15.32
N ASN A 406 -7.73 -21.58 14.14
CA ASN A 406 -9.08 -21.77 13.59
C ASN A 406 -9.94 -22.66 14.49
N THR A 407 -9.36 -23.74 15.01
CA THR A 407 -10.04 -24.66 15.94
C THR A 407 -10.42 -23.93 17.22
N ALA A 408 -9.50 -23.16 17.81
CA ALA A 408 -9.77 -22.36 19.00
C ALA A 408 -10.84 -21.27 18.77
N ALA A 409 -10.88 -20.68 17.58
CA ALA A 409 -11.87 -19.67 17.20
C ALA A 409 -13.25 -20.27 16.86
N GLY A 410 -13.35 -21.58 16.60
CA GLY A 410 -14.56 -22.25 16.14
C GLY A 410 -15.02 -21.83 14.73
N GLN A 411 -14.16 -21.15 13.97
CA GLN A 411 -14.41 -20.69 12.61
C GLN A 411 -13.07 -20.44 11.89
N GLN A 412 -13.10 -20.39 10.55
CA GLN A 412 -11.91 -20.15 9.74
C GLN A 412 -11.50 -18.67 9.77
N VAL A 413 -10.64 -18.29 10.73
CA VAL A 413 -10.12 -16.92 10.90
C VAL A 413 -8.76 -16.70 10.24
N ALA A 414 -8.05 -17.78 9.91
CA ALA A 414 -6.77 -17.74 9.25
C ALA A 414 -6.68 -18.78 8.12
N ALA A 415 -5.82 -18.52 7.14
CA ALA A 415 -5.50 -19.42 6.04
C ALA A 415 -3.98 -19.40 5.77
N PHE A 416 -3.46 -20.49 5.23
CA PHE A 416 -2.08 -20.60 4.77
C PHE A 416 -2.02 -20.42 3.26
N ALA A 417 -1.05 -19.68 2.76
CA ALA A 417 -0.83 -19.45 1.34
C ALA A 417 0.57 -19.95 0.95
N ASP A 418 0.63 -21.09 0.24
CA ASP A 418 1.86 -21.62 -0.33
C ASP A 418 2.11 -20.97 -1.70
N PRO A 419 3.21 -20.19 -1.88
CA PRO A 419 3.53 -19.58 -3.17
C PRO A 419 3.98 -20.60 -4.24
N GLY A 420 4.14 -21.88 -3.90
CA GLY A 420 4.36 -22.96 -4.88
C GLY A 420 5.74 -22.96 -5.52
N PHE A 421 6.76 -22.42 -4.85
CA PHE A 421 8.14 -22.43 -5.33
C PHE A 421 8.66 -23.87 -5.43
N GLY A 422 9.12 -24.26 -6.63
CA GLY A 422 9.82 -25.50 -6.86
C GLY A 422 11.35 -25.36 -6.85
N PRO A 423 12.10 -26.47 -6.99
CA PRO A 423 13.55 -26.43 -7.13
C PRO A 423 14.03 -25.53 -8.27
N ASP A 424 13.32 -25.50 -9.39
CA ASP A 424 13.68 -24.69 -10.57
C ASP A 424 13.46 -23.17 -10.36
N ASN A 425 12.82 -22.78 -9.26
CA ASN A 425 12.52 -21.39 -8.92
C ASN A 425 13.44 -20.81 -7.84
N ALA A 426 14.37 -21.62 -7.31
CA ALA A 426 15.35 -21.23 -6.32
C ALA A 426 16.43 -20.28 -6.89
N LEU A 427 17.30 -19.76 -6.02
CA LEU A 427 18.31 -18.78 -6.39
C LEU A 427 19.27 -19.36 -7.43
N PHE A 428 19.48 -18.62 -8.53
CA PHE A 428 20.32 -19.05 -9.67
C PHE A 428 19.87 -20.34 -10.37
N ALA A 429 18.63 -20.79 -10.16
CA ALA A 429 18.05 -21.85 -10.98
C ALA A 429 17.62 -21.28 -12.35
N PRO A 430 17.45 -22.13 -13.39
CA PRO A 430 17.15 -21.67 -14.75
C PRO A 430 15.88 -20.82 -14.87
N ASP A 431 14.85 -21.12 -14.06
CA ASP A 431 13.56 -20.43 -14.03
C ASP A 431 13.35 -19.76 -12.65
N SER A 432 14.41 -19.10 -12.14
CA SER A 432 14.43 -18.47 -10.82
C SER A 432 13.31 -17.45 -10.64
N TRP A 433 12.59 -17.57 -9.51
CA TRP A 433 11.64 -16.58 -9.02
C TRP A 433 12.25 -15.65 -7.97
N LEU A 434 13.57 -15.74 -7.79
CA LEU A 434 14.35 -14.93 -6.87
C LEU A 434 15.29 -13.99 -7.64
N TRP A 435 15.60 -12.83 -7.08
CA TRP A 435 16.62 -11.94 -7.61
C TRP A 435 18.00 -12.60 -7.57
N GLY A 436 18.68 -12.61 -8.72
CA GLY A 436 20.04 -13.08 -8.87
C GLY A 436 21.06 -11.95 -8.93
N LEU A 437 22.08 -12.16 -9.75
CA LEU A 437 23.20 -11.26 -9.94
C LEU A 437 23.44 -11.03 -11.42
N THR A 438 23.72 -9.78 -11.77
CA THR A 438 24.03 -9.35 -13.12
C THR A 438 25.41 -8.70 -13.18
N THR A 439 26.06 -8.81 -14.34
CA THR A 439 27.26 -8.02 -14.66
C THR A 439 26.90 -6.70 -15.37
N GLU A 440 25.61 -6.48 -15.64
CA GLU A 440 25.13 -5.22 -16.19
C GLU A 440 25.28 -4.14 -15.12
N VAL A 441 26.19 -3.19 -15.38
CA VAL A 441 26.42 -2.06 -14.48
C VAL A 441 25.13 -1.22 -14.47
N PRO A 442 24.44 -1.09 -13.32
CA PRO A 442 23.35 -0.15 -13.21
C PRO A 442 23.89 1.25 -13.48
N GLN A 443 23.09 2.14 -14.07
CA GLN A 443 23.50 3.53 -14.29
C GLN A 443 23.59 4.28 -12.95
N LEU A 444 24.68 4.04 -12.21
CA LEU A 444 25.00 4.67 -10.95
C LEU A 444 25.94 5.84 -11.24
N ASP A 445 25.37 6.99 -11.57
CA ASP A 445 26.14 8.20 -11.84
C ASP A 445 27.04 8.55 -10.64
N GLY A 446 28.36 8.50 -10.85
CA GLY A 446 29.35 8.99 -9.89
C GLY A 446 29.72 8.04 -8.75
N VAL A 447 29.34 6.77 -8.82
CA VAL A 447 29.77 5.75 -7.85
C VAL A 447 30.76 4.80 -8.53
N ASP A 448 32.05 5.02 -8.30
CA ASP A 448 33.10 4.08 -8.68
C ASP A 448 33.09 2.94 -7.66
N THR A 449 32.43 1.84 -8.01
CA THR A 449 32.40 0.63 -7.18
C THR A 449 33.36 -0.38 -7.76
N ASP A 450 34.31 -0.89 -6.97
CA ASP A 450 35.14 -2.07 -7.32
C ASP A 450 34.30 -3.38 -7.39
N MET A 451 32.98 -3.28 -7.63
CA MET A 451 32.06 -4.42 -7.72
C MET A 451 31.97 -4.91 -9.16
N GLU A 452 32.19 -6.20 -9.37
CA GLU A 452 32.11 -6.85 -10.69
C GLU A 452 30.71 -7.39 -11.01
N VAL A 453 29.90 -7.65 -9.99
CA VAL A 453 28.52 -8.13 -10.08
C VAL A 453 27.62 -7.22 -9.24
N PHE A 454 26.35 -7.12 -9.64
CA PHE A 454 25.35 -6.29 -8.99
C PHE A 454 24.07 -7.11 -8.80
N PRO A 455 23.25 -6.82 -7.78
CA PRO A 455 21.89 -7.34 -7.72
C PRO A 455 21.10 -6.99 -8.99
N GLU A 456 20.31 -7.95 -9.49
CA GLU A 456 19.43 -7.76 -10.65
C GLU A 456 18.24 -6.82 -10.38
N ASP A 457 18.05 -6.41 -9.13
CA ASP A 457 16.84 -5.73 -8.70
C ASP A 457 16.78 -4.23 -9.10
N PRO A 458 15.59 -3.72 -9.44
CA PRO A 458 15.42 -2.32 -9.84
C PRO A 458 15.55 -1.30 -8.70
N ASN A 459 15.50 -1.72 -7.43
CA ASN A 459 15.57 -0.82 -6.27
C ASN A 459 17.01 -0.48 -5.85
N LEU A 460 18.03 -1.09 -6.45
CA LEU A 460 19.43 -0.87 -6.06
C LEU A 460 19.83 0.61 -6.03
N ALA A 461 19.37 1.40 -7.00
CA ALA A 461 19.67 2.84 -7.06
C ALA A 461 19.07 3.63 -5.89
N GLU A 462 17.86 3.26 -5.43
CA GLU A 462 17.23 3.87 -4.25
C GLU A 462 17.90 3.42 -2.95
N ARG A 463 18.39 2.17 -2.93
CA ARG A 463 19.06 1.55 -1.78
C ARG A 463 20.47 2.11 -1.55
N LEU A 464 21.19 2.43 -2.62
CA LEU A 464 22.58 2.88 -2.59
C LEU A 464 22.87 4.03 -1.60
N PRO A 465 22.14 5.16 -1.58
CA PRO A 465 22.40 6.23 -0.61
C PRO A 465 22.20 5.77 0.83
N VAL A 466 21.24 4.88 1.11
CA VAL A 466 20.97 4.35 2.46
C VAL A 466 22.11 3.44 2.91
N CYS A 467 22.55 2.52 2.04
CA CYS A 467 23.63 1.60 2.37
C CYS A 467 24.98 2.30 2.52
N THR A 468 25.21 3.41 1.83
CA THR A 468 26.48 4.14 1.88
C THR A 468 26.52 5.26 2.91
N SER A 469 25.38 5.77 3.38
CA SER A 469 25.34 6.78 4.45
C SER A 469 25.45 6.17 5.84
N ASP A 470 24.87 4.98 6.04
CA ASP A 470 24.62 4.43 7.37
C ASP A 470 25.52 3.23 7.72
N HIS A 471 26.27 2.70 6.74
CA HIS A 471 27.10 1.51 6.92
C HIS A 471 28.51 1.70 6.34
N GLU A 472 29.52 1.15 7.03
CA GLU A 472 30.89 1.07 6.55
C GLU A 472 31.28 -0.39 6.22
N GLY A 473 32.10 -0.57 5.18
CA GLY A 473 32.70 -1.86 4.83
C GLY A 473 31.71 -2.96 4.48
N ILE A 474 31.86 -4.14 5.08
CA ILE A 474 31.07 -5.34 4.75
C ILE A 474 29.56 -5.18 5.00
N TYR A 475 29.17 -4.30 5.93
CA TYR A 475 27.77 -4.02 6.21
C TYR A 475 27.11 -3.23 5.06
N ALA A 476 27.87 -2.35 4.40
CA ALA A 476 27.39 -1.65 3.21
C ALA A 476 27.18 -2.65 2.06
N LEU A 477 28.08 -3.62 1.89
CA LEU A 477 27.92 -4.68 0.88
C LEU A 477 26.73 -5.58 1.17
N LYS A 478 26.56 -6.08 2.42
CA LYS A 478 25.39 -6.87 2.80
C LYS A 478 24.07 -6.11 2.60
N CYS A 479 24.07 -4.81 2.89
CA CYS A 479 22.93 -3.92 2.60
C CYS A 479 22.65 -3.82 1.09
N LEU A 480 23.68 -3.64 0.25
CA LEU A 480 23.51 -3.54 -1.20
C LEU A 480 22.93 -4.82 -1.80
N TYR A 481 23.34 -5.99 -1.32
CA TYR A 481 22.94 -7.30 -1.83
C TYR A 481 21.70 -7.89 -1.15
N ILE A 482 20.99 -7.11 -0.34
CA ILE A 482 19.89 -7.58 0.51
C ILE A 482 18.66 -8.10 -0.26
N SER A 483 18.57 -7.83 -1.55
CA SER A 483 17.53 -8.34 -2.46
C SER A 483 17.86 -9.72 -3.01
N VAL A 484 19.13 -10.12 -3.08
CA VAL A 484 19.54 -11.40 -3.67
C VAL A 484 18.92 -12.54 -2.86
N GLY A 485 18.32 -13.50 -3.56
CA GLY A 485 17.57 -14.59 -2.93
C GLY A 485 16.17 -14.22 -2.43
N HIS A 486 15.69 -13.00 -2.67
CA HIS A 486 14.30 -12.59 -2.37
C HIS A 486 13.43 -12.66 -3.63
N PRO A 487 12.09 -12.75 -3.49
CA PRO A 487 11.19 -12.83 -4.63
C PRO A 487 11.38 -11.68 -5.62
N ASN A 488 11.55 -12.03 -6.89
CA ASN A 488 11.49 -11.10 -8.00
C ASN A 488 10.03 -10.84 -8.43
N LEU A 489 9.82 -10.22 -9.60
CA LEU A 489 8.48 -9.95 -10.12
C LEU A 489 7.63 -11.24 -10.26
N LEU A 490 8.21 -12.34 -10.72
CA LEU A 490 7.53 -13.63 -10.87
C LEU A 490 7.22 -14.25 -9.51
N GLY A 491 8.18 -14.24 -8.58
CA GLY A 491 7.96 -14.71 -7.22
C GLY A 491 6.87 -13.94 -6.49
N SER A 492 6.84 -12.62 -6.65
CA SER A 492 5.79 -11.76 -6.10
C SER A 492 4.41 -12.10 -6.66
N GLN A 493 4.31 -12.35 -7.98
CA GLN A 493 3.07 -12.81 -8.60
C GLN A 493 2.60 -14.16 -8.05
N ALA A 494 3.51 -15.12 -7.85
CA ALA A 494 3.18 -16.41 -7.24
C ALA A 494 2.59 -16.26 -5.82
N TYR A 495 3.12 -15.32 -5.02
CA TYR A 495 2.52 -14.96 -3.73
C TYR A 495 1.12 -14.38 -3.88
N VAL A 496 0.89 -13.48 -4.84
CA VAL A 496 -0.45 -12.90 -5.09
C VAL A 496 -1.46 -14.00 -5.45
N GLU A 497 -1.09 -14.95 -6.30
CA GLU A 497 -1.94 -16.08 -6.69
C GLU A 497 -2.31 -16.96 -5.49
N ALA A 498 -1.31 -17.35 -4.69
CA ALA A 498 -1.52 -18.15 -3.49
C ALA A 498 -2.40 -17.44 -2.46
N ILE A 499 -2.14 -16.15 -2.22
CA ILE A 499 -2.94 -15.33 -1.30
C ILE A 499 -4.36 -15.19 -1.84
N THR A 500 -4.56 -15.04 -3.15
CA THR A 500 -5.90 -15.00 -3.75
C THR A 500 -6.69 -16.26 -3.43
N GLY A 501 -6.05 -17.44 -3.52
CA GLY A 501 -6.63 -18.71 -3.08
C GLY A 501 -7.07 -18.66 -1.61
N ALA A 502 -6.18 -18.25 -0.72
CA ALA A 502 -6.46 -18.12 0.71
C ALA A 502 -7.59 -17.11 1.02
N LEU A 503 -7.68 -16.00 0.26
CA LEU A 503 -8.76 -15.02 0.41
C LEU A 503 -10.13 -15.57 -0.01
N ASN A 504 -10.18 -16.43 -1.03
CA ASN A 504 -11.41 -17.14 -1.40
C ASN A 504 -11.83 -18.13 -0.30
N GLU A 505 -10.88 -18.89 0.27
CA GLU A 505 -11.16 -19.81 1.38
C GLU A 505 -11.70 -19.08 2.60
N LEU A 506 -11.17 -17.89 2.92
CA LEU A 506 -11.62 -17.04 4.01
C LEU A 506 -12.96 -16.35 3.74
N GLY A 507 -13.52 -16.49 2.53
CA GLY A 507 -14.74 -15.82 2.08
C GLY A 507 -14.60 -14.30 2.00
N ILE A 508 -13.37 -13.78 1.87
CA ILE A 508 -13.13 -12.35 1.63
C ILE A 508 -13.46 -12.03 0.18
N LEU A 509 -12.91 -12.82 -0.74
CA LEU A 509 -13.24 -12.75 -2.15
C LEU A 509 -14.34 -13.77 -2.45
N ALA A 510 -15.30 -13.40 -3.30
CA ALA A 510 -16.26 -14.37 -3.81
C ALA A 510 -15.53 -15.35 -4.71
N THR A 511 -15.76 -16.66 -4.53
CA THR A 511 -15.39 -17.64 -5.55
C THR A 511 -16.15 -17.24 -6.81
N SER A 512 -15.43 -16.91 -7.88
CA SER A 512 -16.04 -16.75 -9.20
C SER A 512 -16.89 -17.99 -9.47
N GLY A 513 -18.20 -17.84 -9.52
CA GLY A 513 -19.09 -18.94 -9.86
C GLY A 513 -18.76 -19.35 -11.29
N ASP A 514 -18.20 -20.55 -11.44
CA ASP A 514 -17.99 -21.21 -12.74
C ASP A 514 -19.33 -21.43 -13.48
#